data_AF-A0A3L7MP60-F1
#
_entry.id   AF-A0A3L7MP60-F1
#
_cell.length_a   1.000
_cell.length_b   1.000
_cell.length_c   1.000
_cell.angle_alpha   90.00
_cell.angle_beta   90.00
_cell.angle_gamma   90.00
#
_symmetry.space_group_name_H-M   'P 1'
#
loop_
_entity.id
_entity.type
_entity.pdbx_description
1 polymer ?
#
loop_
_entity_poly.entity_id
_entity_poly.type
_entity_poly.pdbx_seq_one_letter_code
_entity_poly.pdbx_strand_id
1 'polypeptide(L)'
;MAPLQLNPSSRLRWLPQWRVERFEGRLRRWVAGPAAEFWLTFWRYRCKPLVVMQSLLISWTGHVCLTLSFYCAAQVLRDDQSIPNLLEHFLIVPLGLVIQATPMFPGGAGIGEFGFGALYSWFGTDRAMGVLASLVQRLVTWIIGISAYLVIIALPVPKNQAVTETSDTPS
;
A
#
# COMPACT_ATOMS: atom_id res chain seq x y z
N MET A 1 29.42 -7.33 41.56
CA MET A 1 29.41 -6.31 40.50
C MET A 1 28.96 -6.96 39.20
N ALA A 2 27.71 -6.73 38.84
CA ALA A 2 27.08 -7.09 37.55
C ALA A 2 26.23 -5.89 37.12
N PRO A 3 25.84 -5.71 35.85
CA PRO A 3 26.34 -6.28 34.60
C PRO A 3 26.62 -5.22 33.50
N LEU A 4 27.30 -5.64 32.44
CA LEU A 4 27.42 -4.93 31.16
C LEU A 4 26.07 -4.99 30.41
N GLN A 5 25.29 -3.91 30.49
CA GLN A 5 24.07 -3.69 29.69
C GLN A 5 24.47 -3.11 28.32
N LEU A 6 24.62 -3.98 27.32
CA LEU A 6 24.68 -3.57 25.91
C LEU A 6 23.29 -3.13 25.45
N ASN A 7 23.07 -1.82 25.44
CA ASN A 7 21.87 -1.18 24.92
C ASN A 7 21.84 -1.23 23.37
N PRO A 8 20.86 -1.90 22.72
CA PRO A 8 20.77 -1.99 21.26
C PRO A 8 20.05 -0.81 20.59
N SER A 9 19.76 0.30 21.27
CA SER A 9 19.06 1.45 20.70
C SER A 9 19.94 2.47 19.94
N SER A 10 21.20 2.14 19.67
CA SER A 10 22.23 3.08 19.20
C SER A 10 22.32 3.33 17.69
N ARG A 11 21.24 3.13 16.90
CA ARG A 11 21.32 3.32 15.43
C ARG A 11 20.29 4.22 14.73
N LEU A 12 19.41 4.95 15.43
CA LEU A 12 18.59 5.99 14.78
C LEU A 12 18.39 7.25 15.64
N ARG A 13 19.51 7.89 16.02
CA ARG A 13 19.54 9.16 16.76
C ARG A 13 20.34 10.22 15.99
N TRP A 14 19.93 10.56 14.77
CA TRP A 14 20.70 11.48 13.91
C TRP A 14 20.16 12.91 13.84
N LEU A 15 19.13 13.28 14.60
CA LEU A 15 18.68 14.68 14.71
C LEU A 15 18.34 15.07 16.16
N PRO A 16 18.85 16.22 16.66
CA PRO A 16 18.48 16.74 17.97
C PRO A 16 17.00 17.18 18.02
N GLN A 17 16.24 16.71 19.01
CA GLN A 17 14.82 17.02 19.20
C GLN A 17 14.52 18.53 19.23
N TRP A 18 15.45 19.33 19.80
CA TRP A 18 15.32 20.80 19.88
C TRP A 18 15.24 21.51 18.51
N ARG A 19 15.77 20.92 17.43
CA ARG A 19 15.63 21.50 16.07
C ARG A 19 14.23 21.28 15.50
N VAL A 20 13.56 20.20 15.90
CA VAL A 20 12.20 19.85 15.44
C VAL A 20 11.19 20.79 16.07
N GLU A 21 11.26 20.97 17.39
CA GLU A 21 10.38 21.87 18.16
C GLU A 21 10.48 23.34 17.68
N ARG A 22 11.71 23.80 17.39
CA ARG A 22 11.98 25.18 16.95
C ARG A 22 11.57 25.46 15.49
N PHE A 23 11.43 24.41 14.67
CA PHE A 23 10.92 24.51 13.30
C PHE A 23 9.39 24.41 13.28
N GLU A 24 8.82 23.51 14.09
CA GLU A 24 7.38 23.36 14.26
C GLU A 24 6.73 24.67 14.73
N GLY A 25 7.31 25.34 15.73
CA GLY A 25 6.84 26.64 16.21
C GLY A 25 6.92 27.76 15.17
N ARG A 26 7.85 27.70 14.21
CA ARG A 26 7.95 28.67 13.10
C ARG A 26 6.98 28.37 11.97
N LEU A 27 6.76 27.09 11.67
CA LEU A 27 5.90 26.65 10.56
C LEU A 27 4.41 26.81 10.91
N ARG A 28 4.00 26.46 12.14
CA ARG A 28 2.64 26.71 12.66
C ARG A 28 2.26 28.19 12.68
N ARG A 29 3.25 29.09 12.71
CA ARG A 29 3.03 30.54 12.74
C ARG A 29 2.65 31.13 11.38
N TRP A 30 2.98 30.43 10.28
CA TRP A 30 2.82 30.95 8.92
C TRP A 30 2.00 30.06 7.99
N VAL A 31 1.81 28.77 8.30
CA VAL A 31 1.16 27.80 7.42
C VAL A 31 0.01 27.12 8.16
N ALA A 32 -1.18 27.12 7.55
CA ALA A 32 -2.37 26.45 8.08
C ALA A 32 -2.07 24.98 8.43
N GLY A 33 -2.72 24.48 9.50
CA GLY A 33 -2.45 23.17 10.14
C GLY A 33 -2.11 22.01 9.19
N PRO A 34 -2.90 21.73 8.13
CA PRO A 34 -2.67 20.58 7.24
C PRO A 34 -1.34 20.62 6.50
N ALA A 35 -0.87 21.81 6.08
CA ALA A 35 0.38 21.93 5.34
C ALA A 35 1.61 21.87 6.26
N ALA A 36 1.48 22.28 7.52
CA ALA A 36 2.50 22.05 8.54
C ALA A 36 2.62 20.55 8.89
N GLU A 37 1.51 19.85 9.01
CA GLU A 37 1.49 18.39 9.22
C GLU A 37 2.04 17.60 8.03
N PHE A 38 1.71 18.01 6.80
CA PHE A 38 2.26 17.43 5.58
C PHE A 38 3.78 17.57 5.54
N TRP A 39 4.31 18.76 5.85
CA TRP A 39 5.75 19.00 5.91
C TRP A 39 6.46 18.18 6.99
N LEU A 40 5.88 18.09 8.19
CA LEU A 40 6.42 17.26 9.28
C LEU A 40 6.42 15.78 8.91
N THR A 41 5.37 15.30 8.25
CA THR A 41 5.29 13.93 7.74
C THR A 41 6.39 13.67 6.72
N PHE A 42 6.54 14.58 5.75
CA PHE A 42 7.58 14.47 4.73
C PHE A 42 9.00 14.46 5.32
N TRP A 43 9.25 15.30 6.33
CA TRP A 43 10.50 15.30 7.08
C TRP A 43 10.74 13.98 7.83
N ARG A 44 9.72 13.46 8.53
CA ARG A 44 9.79 12.17 9.23
C ARG A 44 10.08 11.01 8.27
N TYR A 45 9.51 11.03 7.06
CA TYR A 45 9.81 10.07 5.99
C TYR A 45 11.29 10.12 5.59
N ARG A 46 11.87 11.32 5.44
CA ARG A 46 13.30 11.46 5.10
C ARG A 46 14.27 11.01 6.19
N CYS A 47 13.85 11.04 7.45
CA CYS A 47 14.68 10.57 8.56
C CYS A 47 14.80 9.04 8.64
N LYS A 48 13.98 8.28 7.91
CA LYS A 48 13.98 6.80 7.93
C LYS A 48 13.97 6.20 6.52
N PRO A 49 14.99 6.48 5.69
CA PRO A 49 14.99 6.08 4.27
C PRO A 49 14.86 4.56 4.07
N LEU A 50 15.39 3.74 5.00
CA LEU A 50 15.24 2.29 4.92
C LEU A 50 13.80 1.82 5.05
N VAL A 51 13.00 2.42 5.94
CA VAL A 51 11.58 2.07 6.10
C VAL A 51 10.79 2.46 4.85
N VAL A 52 11.09 3.63 4.29
CA VAL A 52 10.47 4.10 3.05
C VAL A 52 10.82 3.17 1.89
N MET A 53 12.09 2.78 1.77
CA MET A 53 12.53 1.84 0.75
C MET A 53 11.87 0.46 0.92
N GLN A 54 11.77 -0.05 2.16
CA GLN A 54 11.04 -1.29 2.45
C GLN A 54 9.56 -1.18 2.05
N SER A 55 8.87 -0.09 2.41
CA SER A 55 7.47 0.10 2.00
C SER A 55 7.32 0.18 0.47
N LEU A 56 8.23 0.86 -0.21
CA LEU A 56 8.24 0.94 -1.67
C LEU A 56 8.46 -0.42 -2.30
N LEU A 57 9.40 -1.23 -1.79
CA LEU A 57 9.65 -2.57 -2.27
C LEU A 57 8.45 -3.49 -2.07
N ILE A 58 7.78 -3.41 -0.92
CA ILE A 58 6.56 -4.18 -0.64
C ILE A 58 5.45 -3.77 -1.60
N SER A 59 5.20 -2.47 -1.78
CA SER A 59 4.21 -1.96 -2.74
C SER A 59 4.54 -2.36 -4.18
N TRP A 60 5.80 -2.23 -4.59
CA TRP A 60 6.25 -2.58 -5.94
C TRP A 60 6.07 -4.07 -6.21
N THR A 61 6.49 -4.92 -5.28
CA THR A 61 6.31 -6.37 -5.37
C THR A 61 4.83 -6.73 -5.45
N GLY A 62 3.99 -6.09 -4.64
CA GLY A 62 2.54 -6.24 -4.73
C GLY A 62 1.99 -5.87 -6.11
N HIS A 63 2.48 -4.77 -6.70
CA HIS A 63 2.05 -4.34 -8.03
C HIS A 63 2.47 -5.32 -9.14
N VAL A 64 3.68 -5.87 -9.05
CA VAL A 64 4.17 -6.92 -9.97
C VAL A 64 3.31 -8.18 -9.85
N CYS A 65 3.04 -8.65 -8.63
CA CYS A 65 2.18 -9.81 -8.40
C CYS A 65 0.75 -9.59 -8.91
N LEU A 66 0.17 -8.40 -8.70
CA LEU A 66 -1.16 -8.07 -9.22
C LEU A 66 -1.18 -8.08 -10.76
N THR A 67 -0.17 -7.52 -11.40
CA THR A 67 -0.05 -7.51 -12.86
C THR A 67 0.09 -8.92 -13.43
N LEU A 68 0.93 -9.75 -12.82
CA LEU A 68 1.09 -11.15 -13.20
C LEU A 68 -0.20 -11.95 -13.00
N SER A 69 -0.90 -11.75 -11.88
CA SER A 69 -2.20 -12.37 -11.61
C SER A 69 -3.21 -12.01 -12.69
N PHE A 70 -3.27 -10.74 -13.11
CA PHE A 70 -4.16 -10.29 -14.18
C PHE A 70 -3.79 -10.92 -15.52
N TYR A 71 -2.50 -10.96 -15.87
CA TYR A 71 -2.02 -11.60 -17.09
C TYR A 71 -2.35 -13.09 -17.13
N CYS A 72 -2.18 -13.81 -16.02
CA CYS A 72 -2.58 -15.21 -15.88
C CYS A 72 -4.10 -15.37 -16.07
N ALA A 73 -4.92 -14.49 -15.49
CA ALA A 73 -6.36 -14.50 -15.69
C ALA A 73 -6.74 -14.31 -17.17
N ALA A 74 -6.12 -13.35 -17.85
CA ALA A 74 -6.32 -13.13 -19.29
C ALA A 74 -5.87 -14.34 -20.13
N GLN A 75 -4.74 -14.96 -19.79
CA GLN A 75 -4.22 -16.14 -20.48
C GLN A 75 -5.12 -17.37 -20.36
N VAL A 76 -5.77 -17.57 -19.21
CA VAL A 76 -6.73 -18.68 -19.01
C VAL A 76 -7.99 -18.47 -19.84
N LEU A 77 -8.43 -17.21 -20.02
CA LEU A 77 -9.66 -16.87 -20.72
C LEU A 77 -9.50 -16.73 -22.24
N ARG A 78 -8.27 -16.74 -22.75
CA ARG A 78 -7.99 -16.24 -24.10
C ARG A 78 -8.62 -17.01 -25.25
N ASP A 79 -9.02 -18.28 -25.10
CA ASP A 79 -9.67 -19.14 -26.12
C ASP A 79 -9.43 -18.71 -27.60
N ASP A 80 -8.16 -18.85 -28.05
CA ASP A 80 -7.61 -18.44 -29.35
C ASP A 80 -7.64 -16.95 -29.75
N GLN A 81 -8.18 -16.08 -28.91
CA GLN A 81 -8.11 -14.62 -29.04
C GLN A 81 -6.70 -14.10 -28.77
N SER A 82 -6.31 -13.08 -29.54
CA SER A 82 -5.09 -12.32 -29.28
C SER A 82 -5.27 -11.48 -28.01
N ILE A 83 -4.36 -11.64 -27.04
CA ILE A 83 -4.30 -10.78 -25.86
C ILE A 83 -2.99 -9.97 -25.86
N PRO A 84 -2.96 -8.82 -25.16
CA PRO A 84 -1.74 -8.03 -25.04
C PRO A 84 -0.61 -8.85 -24.40
N ASN A 85 0.63 -8.54 -24.76
CA ASN A 85 1.79 -9.21 -24.18
C ASN A 85 1.97 -8.83 -22.70
N LEU A 86 2.88 -9.52 -21.99
CA LEU A 86 3.13 -9.25 -20.58
C LEU A 86 3.61 -7.81 -20.30
N LEU A 87 4.42 -7.22 -21.18
CA LEU A 87 4.93 -5.86 -21.02
C LEU A 87 3.80 -4.82 -21.16
N GLU A 88 2.88 -5.05 -22.10
CA GLU A 88 1.69 -4.21 -22.28
C GLU A 88 0.79 -4.27 -21.04
N HIS A 89 0.69 -5.44 -20.39
CA HIS A 89 -0.03 -5.58 -19.12
C HIS A 89 0.55 -4.73 -17.98
N PHE A 90 1.88 -4.50 -17.96
CA PHE A 90 2.50 -3.58 -17.01
C PHE A 90 2.13 -2.11 -17.21
N LEU A 91 1.52 -1.76 -18.36
CA LEU A 91 0.93 -0.44 -18.59
C LEU A 91 -0.58 -0.47 -18.35
N ILE A 92 -1.26 -1.49 -18.88
CA ILE A 92 -2.72 -1.65 -18.80
C ILE A 92 -3.19 -1.75 -17.35
N VAL A 93 -2.54 -2.57 -16.51
CA VAL A 93 -2.98 -2.82 -15.14
C VAL A 93 -2.94 -1.56 -14.26
N PRO A 94 -1.81 -0.85 -14.11
CA PRO A 94 -1.79 0.41 -13.36
C PRO A 94 -2.75 1.46 -13.89
N LEU A 95 -2.90 1.62 -15.22
CA LEU A 95 -3.86 2.56 -15.80
C LEU A 95 -5.30 2.17 -15.48
N GLY A 96 -5.64 0.89 -15.60
CA GLY A 96 -6.95 0.36 -15.25
C GLY A 96 -7.28 0.56 -13.78
N LEU A 97 -6.30 0.41 -12.88
CA LEU A 97 -6.45 0.69 -11.45
C LEU A 97 -6.69 2.19 -11.17
N VAL A 98 -6.00 3.09 -11.89
CA VAL A 98 -6.27 4.54 -11.79
C VAL A 98 -7.70 4.87 -12.23
N ILE A 99 -8.16 4.28 -13.34
CA ILE A 99 -9.54 4.44 -13.81
C ILE A 99 -10.53 3.90 -12.77
N GLN A 100 -10.27 2.70 -12.23
CA GLN A 100 -11.11 2.04 -11.22
C GLN A 100 -11.18 2.80 -9.89
N ALA A 101 -10.13 3.55 -9.53
CA ALA A 101 -10.09 4.37 -8.31
C ALA A 101 -11.04 5.58 -8.35
N THR A 102 -11.68 5.86 -9.50
CA THR A 102 -12.64 6.96 -9.64
C THR A 102 -13.85 6.76 -8.69
N PRO A 103 -14.17 7.74 -7.82
CA PRO A 103 -15.11 7.56 -6.71
C PRO A 103 -16.60 7.64 -7.11
N MET A 104 -16.97 7.12 -8.28
CA MET A 104 -18.37 7.15 -8.75
C MET A 104 -19.19 5.94 -8.30
N PHE A 105 -18.56 4.77 -8.16
CA PHE A 105 -19.23 3.53 -7.73
C PHE A 105 -18.42 2.82 -6.64
N PRO A 106 -19.09 2.13 -5.69
CA PRO A 106 -18.40 1.38 -4.64
C PRO A 106 -17.47 0.33 -5.25
N GLY A 107 -16.21 0.33 -4.82
CA GLY A 107 -15.19 -0.59 -5.33
C GLY A 107 -14.88 -0.45 -6.83
N GLY A 108 -15.29 0.66 -7.47
CA GLY A 108 -15.05 0.91 -8.89
C GLY A 108 -15.81 -0.04 -9.84
N ALA A 109 -16.89 -0.67 -9.38
CA ALA A 109 -17.70 -1.56 -10.20
C ALA A 109 -18.31 -0.84 -11.40
N GLY A 110 -18.27 -1.49 -12.57
CA GLY A 110 -18.70 -0.92 -13.85
C GLY A 110 -17.59 -0.10 -14.51
N ILE A 111 -16.99 0.85 -13.78
CA ILE A 111 -15.93 1.72 -14.32
C ILE A 111 -14.63 0.97 -14.56
N GLY A 112 -14.24 0.10 -13.62
CA GLY A 112 -13.04 -0.73 -13.78
C GLY A 112 -13.14 -1.63 -15.00
N GLU A 113 -14.23 -2.38 -15.13
CA GLU A 113 -14.49 -3.30 -16.23
C GLU A 113 -14.55 -2.55 -17.58
N PHE A 114 -15.25 -1.41 -17.62
CA PHE A 114 -15.29 -0.54 -18.79
C PHE A 114 -13.89 -0.04 -19.16
N GLY A 115 -13.10 0.38 -18.18
CA GLY A 115 -11.74 0.90 -18.33
C GLY A 115 -10.77 -0.15 -18.86
N PHE A 116 -10.77 -1.35 -18.28
CA PHE A 116 -9.95 -2.47 -18.75
C PHE A 116 -10.33 -2.91 -20.16
N GLY A 117 -11.63 -2.99 -20.47
CA GLY A 117 -12.09 -3.26 -21.84
C GLY A 117 -11.64 -2.18 -22.83
N ALA A 118 -11.71 -0.91 -22.45
CA ALA A 118 -11.25 0.20 -23.29
C ALA A 118 -9.73 0.15 -23.52
N LEU A 119 -8.94 -0.14 -22.49
CA LEU A 119 -7.49 -0.32 -22.61
C LEU A 119 -7.17 -1.48 -23.57
N TYR A 120 -7.80 -2.64 -23.41
CA TYR A 120 -7.60 -3.78 -24.33
C TYR A 120 -7.90 -3.42 -25.79
N SER A 121 -8.98 -2.68 -26.03
CA SER A 121 -9.30 -2.20 -27.38
C SER A 121 -8.25 -1.22 -27.93
N TRP A 122 -7.63 -0.41 -27.07
CA TRP A 122 -6.57 0.52 -27.46
C TRP A 122 -5.28 -0.21 -27.86
N PHE A 123 -5.01 -1.36 -27.25
CA PHE A 123 -3.91 -2.27 -27.63
C PHE A 123 -4.28 -3.22 -28.78
N GLY A 124 -5.43 -3.01 -29.46
CA GLY A 124 -5.82 -3.77 -30.64
C GLY A 124 -6.38 -5.17 -30.37
N THR A 125 -6.82 -5.43 -29.14
CA THR A 125 -7.39 -6.72 -28.71
C THR A 125 -8.86 -6.62 -28.35
N ASP A 126 -9.56 -7.75 -28.24
CA ASP A 126 -10.99 -7.75 -27.96
C ASP A 126 -11.28 -7.11 -26.59
N ARG A 127 -12.18 -6.13 -26.61
CA ARG A 127 -12.71 -5.46 -25.41
C ARG A 127 -13.28 -6.45 -24.40
N ALA A 128 -13.96 -7.50 -24.85
CA ALA A 128 -14.56 -8.51 -24.00
C ALA A 128 -13.50 -9.22 -23.14
N MET A 129 -12.29 -9.42 -23.66
CA MET A 129 -11.20 -10.06 -22.93
C MET A 129 -10.73 -9.20 -21.75
N GLY A 130 -10.60 -7.88 -21.96
CA GLY A 130 -10.27 -6.95 -20.87
C GLY A 130 -11.33 -6.91 -19.78
N VAL A 131 -12.61 -6.93 -20.17
CA VAL A 131 -13.74 -7.01 -19.23
C VAL A 131 -13.69 -8.33 -18.43
N LEU A 132 -13.58 -9.47 -19.10
CA LEU A 132 -13.55 -10.79 -18.46
C LEU A 132 -12.35 -10.95 -17.53
N ALA A 133 -11.15 -10.56 -17.97
CA ALA A 133 -9.94 -10.61 -17.15
C ALA A 133 -10.08 -9.74 -15.89
N SER A 134 -10.69 -8.56 -15.99
CA SER A 134 -10.94 -7.70 -14.83
C SER A 134 -11.95 -8.30 -13.83
N LEU A 135 -12.97 -9.02 -14.31
CA LEU A 135 -13.92 -9.72 -13.45
C LEU A 135 -13.26 -10.89 -12.72
N VAL A 136 -12.44 -11.69 -13.40
CA VAL A 136 -11.67 -12.78 -12.77
C VAL A 136 -10.69 -12.22 -11.75
N GLN A 137 -9.96 -11.16 -12.09
CA GLN A 137 -9.07 -10.48 -11.14
C GLN A 137 -9.83 -10.00 -9.91
N ARG A 138 -11.06 -9.52 -10.06
CA ARG A 138 -11.88 -9.10 -8.92
C ARG A 138 -12.21 -10.26 -7.98
N LEU A 139 -12.56 -11.42 -8.53
CA LEU A 139 -12.74 -12.64 -7.73
C LEU A 139 -11.46 -13.02 -6.97
N VAL A 140 -10.30 -12.95 -7.63
CA VAL A 140 -9.01 -13.19 -6.98
C VAL A 140 -8.78 -12.21 -5.82
N THR A 141 -9.03 -10.92 -6.03
CA THR A 141 -8.87 -9.91 -4.96
C THR A 141 -9.84 -10.12 -3.80
N TRP A 142 -11.06 -10.58 -4.06
CA TRP A 142 -12.01 -10.91 -3.00
C TRP A 142 -11.57 -12.14 -2.21
N ILE A 143 -11.05 -13.18 -2.86
CA ILE A 143 -10.50 -14.37 -2.19
C ILE A 143 -9.32 -13.98 -1.29
N ILE A 144 -8.41 -13.14 -1.78
CA ILE A 144 -7.27 -12.63 -0.99
C ILE A 144 -7.76 -11.77 0.17
N GLY A 145 -8.71 -10.86 -0.06
CA GLY A 145 -9.25 -9.98 0.98
C GLY A 145 -9.98 -10.76 2.08
N ILE A 146 -10.80 -11.73 1.71
CA ILE A 146 -11.52 -12.61 2.65
C ILE A 146 -10.52 -13.47 3.43
N SER A 147 -9.55 -14.09 2.77
CA SER A 147 -8.54 -14.90 3.48
C SER A 147 -7.70 -14.06 4.45
N ALA A 148 -7.27 -12.85 4.06
CA ALA A 148 -6.59 -11.93 4.96
C ALA A 148 -7.46 -11.53 6.16
N TYR A 149 -8.74 -11.24 5.92
CA TYR A 149 -9.70 -10.96 6.99
C TYR A 149 -9.84 -12.14 7.96
N LEU A 150 -9.97 -13.38 7.44
CA LEU A 150 -10.04 -14.60 8.26
C LEU A 150 -8.79 -14.80 9.13
N VAL A 151 -7.60 -14.47 8.60
CA VAL A 151 -6.36 -14.50 9.39
C VAL A 151 -6.41 -13.46 10.51
N ILE A 152 -6.82 -12.22 10.21
CA ILE A 152 -6.87 -11.14 11.19
C ILE A 152 -7.83 -11.46 12.35
N ILE A 153 -9.01 -12.03 12.08
CA ILE A 153 -9.94 -12.42 13.15
C ILE A 153 -9.44 -13.61 13.97
N ALA A 154 -8.57 -14.45 13.40
CA ALA A 154 -7.99 -15.59 14.09
C ALA A 154 -6.77 -15.22 14.97
N LEU A 155 -6.14 -14.05 14.71
CA LEU A 155 -5.03 -13.58 15.53
C LEU A 155 -5.55 -13.11 16.91
N PRO A 156 -4.99 -13.62 18.02
CA PRO A 156 -5.31 -13.13 19.35
C PRO A 156 -4.94 -11.66 19.46
N VAL A 157 -5.87 -10.82 19.93
CA VAL A 157 -5.57 -9.41 20.23
C VAL A 157 -4.52 -9.37 21.34
N PRO A 158 -3.33 -8.78 21.11
CA PRO A 158 -2.34 -8.62 22.16
C PRO A 158 -2.96 -7.79 23.29
N LYS A 159 -3.09 -8.36 24.49
CA LYS A 159 -3.44 -7.57 25.69
C LYS A 159 -2.29 -6.59 25.90
N ASN A 160 -2.54 -5.32 25.59
CA ASN A 160 -1.60 -4.25 25.86
C ASN A 160 -1.31 -4.28 27.37
N GLN A 161 -0.04 -4.36 27.75
CA GLN A 161 0.42 -4.29 29.14
C GLN A 161 0.23 -2.84 29.64
N ALA A 162 -1.02 -2.42 29.78
CA ALA A 162 -1.36 -1.31 30.64
C ALA A 162 -1.33 -1.85 32.08
N VAL A 163 -0.65 -1.12 32.98
CA VAL A 163 -0.59 -1.38 34.43
C VAL A 163 0.46 -2.42 34.89
N THR A 164 1.74 -2.20 34.58
CA THR A 164 2.85 -2.74 35.40
C THR A 164 3.91 -1.69 35.76
N GLU A 165 3.57 -0.40 35.67
CA GLU A 165 4.49 0.70 36.05
C GLU A 165 4.00 1.52 37.26
N THR A 166 2.88 1.18 37.89
CA THR A 166 2.36 1.91 39.06
C THR A 166 2.47 1.14 40.39
N SER A 167 3.16 0.00 40.45
CA SER A 167 3.38 -0.74 41.72
C SER A 167 4.80 -0.67 42.27
N ASP A 168 5.75 -0.06 41.57
CA ASP A 168 7.14 0.09 42.03
C ASP A 168 7.41 1.53 42.53
N THR A 169 6.63 1.98 43.50
CA THR A 169 7.08 3.01 44.46
C THR A 169 7.26 2.32 45.81
N PRO A 170 8.50 1.98 46.24
CA PRO A 170 8.74 1.64 47.62
C PRO A 170 8.54 2.90 48.48
N SER A 171 7.85 2.68 49.60
CA SER A 171 7.47 3.62 50.66
C SER A 171 8.59 4.54 51.13
#